data_AF-A0A7C4GDB9-F1
#
_entry.id   AF-A0A7C4GDB9-F1
#
_cell.length_a   1.000
_cell.length_b   1.000
_cell.length_c   1.000
_cell.angle_alpha   90.00
_cell.angle_beta   90.00
_cell.angle_gamma   90.00
#
_symmetry.space_group_name_H-M   'P 1'
#
loop_
_entity.id
_entity.type
_entity.pdbx_description
1 polymer ?
#
loop_
_entity_poly.entity_id
_entity_poly.type
_entity_poly.pdbx_seq_one_letter_code
_entity_poly.pdbx_strand_id
1 'polypeptide(L)'
;MTMADASLEQLVVRARRGDARAFADAIGRCERAMLAAAFGVLGDEHAAADAVQDAAMKAWLSLGRLADPARFAAWGVGIARN
;
A
#
# COMPACT_ATOMS: atom_id res chain seq x y z
N MET A 1 -17.10 3.86 17.12
CA MET A 1 -16.22 5.03 16.88
C MET A 1 -15.76 4.97 15.43
N THR A 2 -16.62 5.42 14.53
CA THR A 2 -16.43 5.34 13.07
C THR A 2 -15.58 6.55 12.66
N MET A 3 -14.26 6.37 12.54
CA MET A 3 -13.46 7.39 11.84
C MET A 3 -13.96 7.44 10.40
N ALA A 4 -14.26 8.65 9.94
CA ALA A 4 -14.80 8.95 8.62
C ALA A 4 -14.17 8.09 7.52
N ASP A 5 -14.97 7.67 6.54
CA ASP A 5 -14.46 7.07 5.30
C ASP A 5 -13.61 8.11 4.55
N ALA A 6 -12.37 8.27 4.98
CA ALA A 6 -11.39 9.10 4.31
C ALA A 6 -11.04 8.41 3.00
N SER A 7 -11.01 9.18 1.91
CA SER A 7 -10.59 8.63 0.62
C SER A 7 -9.16 8.09 0.71
N LEU A 8 -8.81 7.13 -0.16
CA LEU A 8 -7.45 6.60 -0.22
C LEU A 8 -6.42 7.74 -0.38
N GLU A 9 -6.76 8.74 -1.19
CA GLU A 9 -5.96 9.94 -1.39
C GLU A 9 -5.71 10.71 -0.09
N GLN A 10 -6.76 10.94 0.72
CA GLN A 10 -6.66 11.64 2.00
C GLN A 10 -5.78 10.88 3.01
N LEU A 11 -5.92 9.55 3.04
CA LEU A 11 -5.07 8.70 3.87
C LEU A 11 -3.60 8.82 3.47
N VAL A 12 -3.31 8.81 2.17
CA VAL A 12 -1.94 8.97 1.65
C VAL A 12 -1.37 10.36 1.94
N VAL A 13 -2.17 11.42 1.81
CA VAL A 13 -1.75 12.79 2.15
C VAL A 13 -1.40 12.91 3.63
N ARG A 14 -2.19 12.29 4.52
CA ARG A 14 -1.88 12.24 5.96
C ARG A 14 -0.63 11.41 6.23
N ALA A 15 -0.52 10.24 5.61
CA ALA A 15 0.62 9.34 5.76
C ALA A 15 1.95 10.03 5.36
N ARG A 16 1.96 10.86 4.31
CA ARG A 16 3.13 11.67 3.93
C ARG A 16 3.62 12.62 5.03
N ARG A 17 2.73 13.01 5.95
CA ARG A 17 3.06 13.87 7.10
C ARG A 17 3.49 13.07 8.34
N GLY A 18 3.69 11.76 8.20
CA GLY A 18 4.11 10.87 9.28
C GLY A 18 2.96 10.15 10.00
N ASP A 19 1.72 10.25 9.51
CA ASP A 19 0.58 9.53 10.08
C ASP A 19 0.63 8.04 9.73
N ALA A 20 1.31 7.26 10.56
CA ALA A 20 1.47 5.82 10.37
C ALA A 20 0.13 5.07 10.34
N ARG A 21 -0.89 5.56 11.05
CA ARG A 21 -2.22 4.94 11.05
C ARG A 21 -2.92 5.16 9.71
N ALA A 22 -2.84 6.37 9.17
CA ALA A 22 -3.37 6.65 7.84
C ALA A 22 -2.68 5.80 6.76
N PHE A 23 -1.38 5.52 6.92
CA PHE A 23 -0.66 4.61 6.03
C PHE A 23 -1.15 3.17 6.14
N ALA A 24 -1.29 2.65 7.36
CA ALA A 24 -1.82 1.31 7.58
C ALA A 24 -3.21 1.15 6.96
N ASP A 25 -4.08 2.16 7.12
CA ASP A 25 -5.42 2.16 6.52
C ASP A 25 -5.35 2.20 4.97
N ALA A 26 -4.41 2.96 4.39
CA ALA A 26 -4.22 3.01 2.94
C ALA A 26 -3.68 1.68 2.37
N ILE A 27 -2.72 1.05 3.06
CA ILE A 27 -2.19 -0.26 2.70
C ILE A 27 -3.28 -1.33 2.81
N GLY A 28 -4.03 -1.37 3.91
CA GLY A 28 -5.13 -2.34 4.09
C GLY A 28 -6.18 -2.27 2.98
N ARG A 29 -6.44 -1.08 2.43
CA ARG A 29 -7.33 -0.92 1.26
C ARG A 29 -6.74 -1.50 -0.04
N CYS A 30 -5.41 -1.59 -0.16
CA CYS A 30 -4.72 -2.08 -1.35
C CYS A 30 -4.19 -3.52 -1.21
N GLU A 31 -4.13 -4.04 0.02
CA GLU A 31 -3.48 -5.30 0.38
C GLU A 31 -3.98 -6.48 -0.46
N ARG A 32 -5.30 -6.62 -0.64
CA ARG A 32 -5.87 -7.69 -1.47
C ARG A 32 -5.38 -7.65 -2.92
N ALA A 33 -5.26 -6.46 -3.50
CA ALA A 33 -4.78 -6.29 -4.87
C ALA A 33 -3.27 -6.56 -4.97
N MET A 34 -2.50 -6.14 -3.95
CA MET A 34 -1.06 -6.42 -3.86
C MET A 34 -0.79 -7.91 -3.69
N LEU A 35 -1.54 -8.61 -2.82
CA LEU A 35 -1.46 -10.06 -2.64
C LEU A 35 -1.79 -10.81 -3.92
N ALA A 36 -2.90 -10.46 -4.59
CA ALA A 36 -3.27 -11.10 -5.84
C ALA A 36 -2.19 -10.91 -6.94
N ALA A 37 -1.58 -9.73 -6.98
CA ALA A 37 -0.50 -9.41 -7.89
C ALA A 37 0.80 -10.19 -7.59
N ALA A 38 1.21 -10.27 -6.32
CA ALA A 38 2.39 -11.02 -5.89
C ALA A 38 2.20 -12.53 -6.07
N PHE A 39 1.02 -13.05 -5.71
CA PHE A 39 0.67 -14.46 -5.91
C PHE A 39 0.71 -14.85 -7.39
N GLY A 40 0.24 -13.99 -8.30
CA GLY A 40 0.32 -14.23 -9.74
C GLY A 40 1.76 -14.37 -10.28
N VAL A 41 2.77 -13.86 -9.54
CA VAL A 41 4.19 -13.98 -9.89
C VAL A 41 4.84 -15.16 -9.18
N LEU A 42 4.54 -15.36 -7.89
CA LEU A 42 5.25 -16.31 -7.02
C LEU A 42 4.59 -17.69 -6.96
N GLY A 43 3.26 -17.76 -7.13
CA GLY A 43 2.48 -19.00 -7.04
C GLY A 43 2.37 -19.59 -5.63
N ASP A 44 2.82 -18.86 -4.60
CA ASP A 44 2.82 -19.29 -3.20
C ASP A 44 2.23 -18.18 -2.31
N GLU A 45 1.33 -18.55 -1.40
CA GLU A 45 0.60 -17.61 -0.55
C GLU A 45 1.51 -16.97 0.51
N HIS A 46 2.42 -17.75 1.11
CA HIS A 46 3.34 -17.25 2.13
C HIS A 46 4.37 -16.30 1.51
N ALA A 47 4.96 -16.68 0.39
CA ALA A 47 5.89 -15.83 -0.36
C ALA A 47 5.20 -14.54 -0.85
N ALA A 48 3.93 -14.62 -1.27
CA ALA A 48 3.16 -13.44 -1.65
C ALA A 48 2.90 -12.51 -0.45
N ALA A 49 2.57 -13.05 0.72
CA ALA A 49 2.39 -12.26 1.94
C ALA A 49 3.69 -11.54 2.34
N ASP A 50 4.82 -12.25 2.32
CA ASP A 50 6.14 -11.68 2.60
C ASP A 50 6.49 -10.56 1.61
N ALA A 51 6.26 -10.79 0.31
CA ALA A 51 6.48 -9.79 -0.72
C ALA A 51 5.61 -8.53 -0.53
N VAL A 52 4.36 -8.68 -0.07
CA VAL A 52 3.48 -7.55 0.23
C VAL A 52 3.96 -6.77 1.46
N GLN A 53 4.49 -7.44 2.48
CA GLN A 53 5.08 -6.76 3.64
C GLN A 53 6.31 -5.94 3.25
N ASP A 54 7.22 -6.53 2.47
CA ASP A 54 8.39 -5.82 1.92
C ASP A 54 7.97 -4.64 1.04
N ALA A 55 6.94 -4.83 0.21
CA ALA A 55 6.40 -3.77 -0.63
C ALA A 55 5.77 -2.64 0.19
N ALA A 56 5.07 -2.95 1.29
CA ALA A 56 4.52 -1.95 2.19
C ALA A 56 5.65 -1.14 2.87
N MET A 57 6.73 -1.80 3.29
CA MET A 57 7.89 -1.11 3.87
C MET A 57 8.59 -0.21 2.84
N LYS A 58 8.82 -0.70 1.61
CA LYS A 58 9.34 0.11 0.49
C LYS A 58 8.41 1.29 0.17
N ALA A 59 7.10 1.07 0.18
CA ALA A 59 6.09 2.10 -0.06
C ALA A 59 6.13 3.18 1.03
N TRP A 60 6.30 2.83 2.30
CA TRP A 60 6.44 3.80 3.39
C TRP A 60 7.66 4.69 3.20
N LEU A 61 8.82 4.08 2.93
CA LEU A 61 10.10 4.80 2.76
C LEU A 61 10.13 5.71 1.53
N SER A 62 9.38 5.36 0.49
CA SER A 62 9.33 6.11 -0.76
C SER A 62 8.05 6.93 -0.94
N LEU A 63 7.17 6.97 0.07
CA LEU A 63 5.86 7.62 -0.02
C LEU A 63 5.93 9.10 -0.39
N GLY A 64 6.97 9.80 0.07
CA GLY A 64 7.22 11.20 -0.26
C GLY A 64 7.59 11.44 -1.73
N ARG A 65 8.01 10.41 -2.46
CA ARG A 65 8.36 10.46 -3.90
C ARG A 65 7.17 10.17 -4.81
N LEU A 66 6.04 9.70 -4.27
CA LEU A 66 4.84 9.49 -5.06
C LEU A 66 4.36 10.85 -5.59
N ALA A 67 4.30 11.03 -6.91
CA ALA A 67 3.90 12.31 -7.48
C ALA A 67 2.41 12.62 -7.21
N ASP A 68 1.56 11.60 -7.32
CA ASP A 68 0.11 11.72 -7.22
C ASP A 68 -0.45 10.73 -6.17
N PRO A 69 -0.99 11.21 -5.04
CA PRO A 69 -1.61 10.38 -4.01
C PRO A 69 -2.76 9.49 -4.53
N ALA A 70 -3.49 9.92 -5.57
CA ALA A 70 -4.59 9.15 -6.15
C ALA A 70 -4.11 7.86 -6.83
N ARG A 71 -2.82 7.80 -7.21
CA ARG A 71 -2.20 6.65 -7.87
C ARG A 71 -1.63 5.62 -6.89
N PHE A 72 -1.81 5.81 -5.59
CA PHE A 72 -1.20 4.96 -4.55
C PHE A 72 -1.50 3.47 -4.74
N ALA A 73 -2.74 3.10 -5.08
CA ALA A 73 -3.10 1.69 -5.27
C ALA A 73 -2.31 1.03 -6.42
N ALA A 74 -2.28 1.66 -7.59
CA ALA A 74 -1.54 1.14 -8.74
C ALA A 74 -0.03 1.13 -8.51
N TRP A 75 0.49 2.15 -7.81
CA TRP A 75 1.89 2.24 -7.45
C TRP A 75 2.30 1.15 -6.45
N GLY A 76 1.52 0.92 -5.41
CA GLY A 76 1.76 -0.15 -4.42
C GLY A 76 1.74 -1.55 -5.04
N VAL A 77 0.79 -1.83 -5.94
CA VAL A 77 0.77 -3.07 -6.72
C VAL A 77 2.03 -3.23 -7.58
N GLY A 78 2.53 -2.14 -8.17
CA GLY A 78 3.79 -2.15 -8.91
C GLY A 78 5.00 -2.51 -8.06
N ILE A 79 5.05 -2.05 -6.80
CA ILE A 79 6.12 -2.41 -5.86
C ILE A 79 6.02 -3.89 -5.46
N ALA A 80 4.81 -4.41 -5.23
CA ALA A 80 4.60 -5.81 -4.83
C ALA A 80 4.95 -6.84 -5.92
N ARG A 81 4.99 -6.42 -7.19
CA ARG A 81 5.36 -7.28 -8.34
C ARG A 81 6.86 -7.35 -8.61
N ASN A 82 7.67 -6.54 -7.93
CA ASN A 82 9.04 -6.23 -8.31
C ASN A 82 10.04 -6.65 -7.23
#